data_AF-A0A952BQQ7-F1
#
_entry.id   AF-A0A952BQQ7-F1
#
_cell.length_a   1.000
_cell.length_b   1.000
_cell.length_c   1.000
_cell.angle_alpha   90.00
_cell.angle_beta   90.00
_cell.angle_gamma   90.00
#
_symmetry.space_group_name_H-M   'P 1'
#
loop_
_entity.id
_entity.type
_entity.pdbx_description
1 polymer ?
#
loop_
_entity_poly.entity_id
_entity_poly.type
_entity_poly.pdbx_seq_one_letter_code
_entity_poly.pdbx_strand_id
1 'polypeptide(L)' 'MRDDVAAVLTVRLFEVLAASPQLSRAEGLQRVAREISDDPRDDPYFKRWSHPSAWAPFSLIGDAGRNAHETSRN' A
#
# COMPACT_ATOMS: atom_id res chain seq x y z
N MET A 1 -15.60 -4.41 0.07
CA MET A 1 -14.22 -4.66 0.54
C MET A 1 -14.15 -6.10 0.99
N ARG A 2 -13.05 -6.81 0.73
CA ARG A 2 -12.86 -8.18 1.22
C ARG A 2 -11.95 -8.14 2.43
N ASP A 3 -12.43 -8.65 3.55
CA ASP A 3 -11.72 -8.60 4.83
C ASP A 3 -10.36 -9.31 4.80
N ASP A 4 -10.24 -10.38 4.00
CA ASP A 4 -8.98 -11.09 3.78
C ASP A 4 -7.89 -10.20 3.16
N VAL A 5 -8.25 -9.44 2.12
CA VAL A 5 -7.31 -8.51 1.46
C VAL A 5 -7.00 -7.31 2.35
N ALA A 6 -7.97 -6.86 3.14
CA ALA A 6 -7.80 -5.72 4.05
C ALA A 6 -6.75 -5.98 5.13
N ALA A 7 -6.77 -7.17 5.74
CA ALA A 7 -5.77 -7.58 6.71
C ALA A 7 -4.37 -7.66 6.07
N VAL A 8 -4.25 -8.30 4.90
CA VAL A 8 -2.97 -8.45 4.18
C VAL A 8 -2.40 -7.10 3.78
N LEU A 9 -3.19 -6.24 3.13
CA LEU A 9 -2.73 -4.93 2.66
C LEU A 9 -2.25 -4.05 3.82
N THR A 10 -2.99 -4.03 4.93
CA THR A 10 -2.66 -3.20 6.09
C THR A 10 -1.35 -3.64 6.74
N VAL A 11 -1.17 -4.95 6.97
CA VAL A 11 0.06 -5.48 7.56
C VAL A 11 1.26 -5.20 6.65
N ARG A 12 1.13 -5.50 5.35
CA ARG A 12 2.20 -5.25 4.36
C ARG A 12 2.57 -3.78 4.26
N LEU A 13 1.61 -2.87 4.38
CA LEU A 13 1.87 -1.42 4.39
C LEU A 13 2.78 -1.03 5.56
N PHE A 14 2.52 -1.52 6.77
CA PHE A 14 3.38 -1.23 7.92
C PHE A 14 4.76 -1.83 7.78
N GLU A 15 4.88 -3.05 7.23
CA GLU A 15 6.18 -3.67 6.95
C GLU A 15 7.01 -2.84 5.96
N VAL A 16 6.40 -2.36 4.86
CA VAL A 16 7.06 -1.52 3.86
C VAL A 16 7.52 -0.18 4.47
N LEU A 17 6.67 0.47 5.26
CA LEU A 17 7.01 1.75 5.90
C LEU A 17 8.08 1.60 6.99
N ALA A 18 8.08 0.47 7.72
CA ALA A 18 9.10 0.17 8.71
C ALA A 18 10.46 -0.13 8.05
N ALA A 19 10.46 -0.86 6.93
CA ALA A 19 11.67 -1.20 6.19
C ALA A 19 12.23 -0.02 5.38
N SER A 20 11.38 0.93 4.99
CA SER A 20 11.75 2.08 4.16
C SER A 20 11.26 3.39 4.79
N PRO A 21 11.90 3.90 5.85
CA PRO A 21 11.43 5.06 6.60
C PRO A 21 11.42 6.38 5.78
N GLN A 22 12.14 6.40 4.66
CA GLN A 22 12.16 7.49 3.69
C GLN A 22 10.92 7.55 2.77
N LEU A 23 10.12 6.48 2.69
CA LEU A 23 8.88 6.51 1.90
C LEU A 23 7.81 7.36 2.60
N SER A 24 7.08 8.13 1.80
CA SER A 24 5.79 8.66 2.23
C SER A 24 4.77 7.54 2.43
N ARG A 25 3.70 7.83 3.18
CA ARG A 25 2.62 6.84 3.38
C ARG A 25 1.90 6.59 2.05
N ALA A 26 1.77 7.62 1.22
CA ALA A 26 1.21 7.53 -0.12
C ALA A 26 2.02 6.56 -1.01
N GLU A 27 3.35 6.69 -1.04
CA GLU A 27 4.21 5.79 -1.82
C GLU A 27 4.18 4.36 -1.29
N GLY A 28 4.19 4.18 0.03
CA GLY A 28 4.04 2.86 0.65
C GLY A 28 2.73 2.18 0.23
N LEU A 29 1.62 2.91 0.26
CA LEU A 29 0.31 2.39 -0.16
C LEU A 29 0.29 2.05 -1.65
N GLN A 30 0.81 2.93 -2.51
CA GLN A 30 0.89 2.67 -3.96
C GLN A 30 1.70 1.41 -4.26
N ARG A 31 2.84 1.23 -3.58
CA ARG A 31 3.69 0.06 -3.75
C ARG A 31 3.00 -1.23 -3.34
N VAL A 32 2.35 -1.26 -2.17
CA VAL A 32 1.63 -2.45 -1.69
C VAL A 32 0.42 -2.78 -2.57
N ALA A 33 -0.32 -1.77 -3.03
CA ALA A 33 -1.44 -1.99 -3.96
C ALA A 33 -0.97 -2.64 -5.27
N ARG A 34 0.19 -2.22 -5.78
CA ARG A 34 0.82 -2.85 -6.95
C ARG A 34 1.29 -4.27 -6.64
N GLU A 35 1.97 -4.49 -5.51
CA GLU A 35 2.40 -5.83 -5.08
C GLU A 35 1.22 -6.82 -5.02
N ILE A 36 0.07 -6.41 -4.48
CA ILE A 36 -1.15 -7.24 -4.41
C ILE A 36 -1.75 -7.48 -5.80
N SER A 37 -1.67 -6.47 -6.68
CA SER A 37 -2.16 -6.60 -8.06
C SER A 37 -1.31 -7.55 -8.91
N ASP A 38 0.00 -7.56 -8.69
CA ASP A 38 0.99 -8.34 -9.44
C ASP A 38 1.31 -9.72 -8.81
N ASP A 39 0.81 -10.04 -7.60
CA ASP A 39 1.13 -11.30 -6.90
C ASP A 39 0.57 -12.51 -7.68
N PRO A 40 1.44 -13.39 -8.22
CA PRO A 40 1.05 -14.53 -9.05
C PRO A 40 0.75 -15.78 -8.22
N ARG A 41 0.55 -15.66 -6.89
CA ARG A 41 -0.15 -16.68 -6.09
C ARG A 41 -1.62 -16.73 -6.54
N ASP A 42 -1.76 -17.20 -7.77
CA ASP A 42 -2.95 -17.55 -8.53
C ASP A 42 -3.59 -18.72 -7.78
N ASP A 43 -4.34 -18.38 -6.73
CA ASP A 43 -5.25 -19.33 -6.12
C ASP A 43 -6.26 -19.70 -7.23
N PRO A 44 -6.46 -20.97 -7.60
CA PRO A 44 -7.46 -21.33 -8.60
C PRO A 44 -8.90 -20.96 -8.18
N TYR A 45 -9.10 -20.59 -6.90
CA TYR A 45 -10.33 -19.97 -6.39
C TYR A 45 -10.33 -18.42 -6.46
N PHE A 46 -9.16 -17.79 -6.56
CA PHE A 46 -8.90 -16.35 -6.54
C PHE A 46 -8.12 -15.83 -7.78
N LYS A 47 -8.69 -15.94 -8.97
CA LYS A 47 -8.57 -14.86 -9.99
C LYS A 47 -9.16 -13.51 -9.49
N ARG A 48 -9.01 -13.18 -8.21
CA ARG A 48 -9.81 -12.19 -7.45
C ARG A 48 -8.96 -11.05 -6.88
N TRP A 49 -7.65 -11.18 -6.72
CA TRP A 49 -6.81 -10.11 -6.14
C TRP A 49 -6.29 -9.12 -7.19
N SER A 50 -6.11 -9.54 -8.44
CA SER A 50 -5.84 -8.62 -9.56
C SER A 50 -7.07 -7.77 -9.94
N HIS A 51 -8.28 -8.16 -9.50
CA HIS A 51 -9.48 -7.38 -9.76
C HIS A 51 -9.48 -6.08 -8.92
N PRO A 52 -9.77 -4.89 -9.48
CA PRO A 52 -9.70 -3.62 -8.78
C PRO A 52 -10.50 -3.54 -7.47
N SER A 53 -11.56 -4.34 -7.31
CA SER A 53 -12.33 -4.40 -6.06
C SER A 53 -11.54 -4.87 -4.83
N ALA A 54 -10.36 -5.46 -5.03
CA ALA A 54 -9.49 -5.93 -3.95
C ALA A 54 -8.62 -4.80 -3.37
N TRP A 55 -8.09 -3.90 -4.19
CA TRP A 55 -7.07 -2.90 -3.78
C TRP A 55 -7.50 -1.44 -4.02
N ALA A 56 -8.41 -1.16 -4.96
CA ALA A 56 -8.84 0.20 -5.27
C ALA A 56 -9.68 0.91 -4.18
N PRO A 57 -10.39 0.21 -3.26
CA PRO A 57 -11.12 0.89 -2.18
C PRO A 57 -10.24 1.62 -1.16
N PHE A 58 -8.94 1.31 -1.11
CA PHE A 58 -8.03 1.95 -0.16
C PHE A 58 -7.58 3.30 -0.69
N SER A 59 -7.94 4.35 0.05
CA SER A 59 -7.51 5.71 -0.22
C SER A 59 -6.83 6.27 1.01
N LEU A 60 -5.72 6.97 0.80
CA LEU A 60 -5.03 7.69 1.86
C LEU A 60 -5.56 9.12 1.91
N ILE A 61 -6.03 9.55 3.09
CA ILE A 61 -6.43 10.93 3.34
C ILE A 61 -5.39 11.56 4.28
N GLY A 62 -4.84 12.72 3.88
CA GLY A 62 -3.86 13.46 4.69
C GLY A 62 -2.44 12.90 4.60
N ASP A 63 -1.81 13.00 3.44
CA ASP A 63 -0.35 12.81 3.26
C ASP A 63 0.33 14.19 3.23
N ALA A 64 0.48 14.81 4.40
CA ALA A 64 1.37 15.95 4.57
C ALA A 64 2.79 15.37 4.75
N GLY A 65 3.50 15.22 3.62
CA GLY A 65 4.74 14.47 3.54
C GLY A 65 5.78 14.84 4.60
N ARG A 66 6.58 13.83 4.98
CA ARG A 66 7.87 14.01 5.69
C ARG A 66 8.86 14.93 4.95
N ASN A 67 8.52 15.39 3.74
CA ASN A 67 9.29 16.36 2.95
C ASN A 67 9.33 17.77 3.56
N ALA A 68 8.63 18.05 4.66
CA ALA A 68 8.78 19.32 5.38
C ALA A 68 10.13 19.49 6.11
N HIS A 69 11.00 18.47 6.13
CA HIS A 69 12.30 18.55 6.80
C HIS A 69 13.45 19.14 5.96
N GLU A 70 13.24 19.47 4.68
CA GLU A 70 14.32 19.95 3.79
C GLU A 70 14.11 21.36 3.19
N THR A 71 13.13 22.13 3.67
CA THR A 71 12.93 23.54 3.26
C THR A 71 13.13 24.53 4.41
N SER A 72 13.82 24.13 5.48
CA SER A 72 14.24 25.05 6.55
C SER A 72 15.66 24.77 7.03
N ARG A 73 16.57 24.53 6.08
CA ARG A 73 18.00 24.64 6.35
C ARG A 73 18.69 25.41 5.22
N ASN A 74 18.78 26.72 5.49
CA ASN A 74 19.72 27.72 4.96
C ASN A 74 19.52 28.17 3.51
#